data_AF-K1S7P9-F1
#
_entry.id   AF-K1S7P9-F1
#
_cell.length_a   1.000
_cell.length_b   1.000
_cell.length_c   1.000
_cell.angle_alpha   90.00
_cell.angle_beta   90.00
_cell.angle_gamma   90.00
#
_symmetry.space_group_name_H-M   'P 1'
#
loop_
_entity.id
_entity.type
_entity.pdbx_description
1 polymer ?
#
loop_
_entity_poly.entity_id
_entity_poly.type
_entity_poly.pdbx_seq_one_letter_code
_entity_poly.pdbx_strand_id
1 'polypeptide(L)'
;YRSIRALWDIDDGWDGFTWLNVDDAERSAIAFLRTARNGRRLVCVCNFTPVRYDDFVIGLPRRGVLRELLSSDSEEFGGSGVHNAPEIRSENVPFGTLPCSARVTLPELAAVYFTFTTR
;
A
#
# COMPACT_ATOMS: atom_id res chain seq x y z
N TYR A 1 -10.12 10.23 -4.84
CA TYR A 1 -11.31 9.48 -4.39
C TYR A 1 -12.24 9.09 -5.54
N ARG A 2 -13.03 10.01 -6.14
CA ARG A 2 -14.06 9.69 -7.14
C ARG A 2 -13.60 8.80 -8.32
N SER A 3 -12.38 9.02 -8.83
CA SER A 3 -11.82 8.27 -9.98
C SER A 3 -11.32 6.86 -9.64
N ILE A 4 -11.17 6.52 -8.36
CA ILE A 4 -10.60 5.24 -7.92
C ILE A 4 -11.71 4.44 -7.24
N ARG A 5 -12.40 3.61 -8.02
CA ARG A 5 -13.52 2.77 -7.54
C ARG A 5 -13.20 1.97 -6.28
N ALA A 6 -11.98 1.44 -6.17
CA ALA A 6 -11.58 0.64 -5.01
C ALA A 6 -11.77 1.38 -3.68
N LEU A 7 -11.75 2.71 -3.68
CA LEU A 7 -11.96 3.52 -2.47
C LEU A 7 -13.42 3.60 -2.02
N TRP A 8 -14.40 3.18 -2.84
CA TRP A 8 -15.83 3.40 -2.57
C TRP A 8 -16.81 2.33 -3.07
N ASP A 9 -16.41 1.46 -3.99
CA ASP A 9 -17.33 0.51 -4.67
C ASP A 9 -17.78 -0.64 -3.75
N ILE A 10 -16.98 -0.95 -2.73
CA ILE A 10 -17.27 -1.91 -1.66
C ILE A 10 -16.76 -1.29 -0.34
N ASP A 11 -17.60 -0.48 0.31
CA ASP A 11 -17.31 0.13 1.63
C ASP A 11 -18.02 -0.60 2.78
N ASP A 12 -19.05 -1.38 2.48
CA ASP A 12 -19.98 -2.02 3.42
C ASP A 12 -19.82 -3.55 3.48
N GLY A 13 -18.78 -4.10 2.86
CA GLY A 13 -18.56 -5.55 2.74
C GLY A 13 -17.12 -5.99 2.96
N TRP A 14 -16.95 -7.21 3.46
CA TRP A 14 -15.65 -7.81 3.75
C TRP A 14 -14.75 -7.94 2.51
N ASP A 15 -15.32 -8.09 1.32
CA ASP A 15 -14.57 -8.23 0.07
C ASP A 15 -13.85 -6.93 -0.36
N GLY A 16 -14.23 -5.79 0.22
CA GLY A 16 -13.68 -4.47 -0.12
C GLY A 16 -12.39 -4.11 0.59
N PHE A 17 -12.00 -4.88 1.62
CA PHE A 17 -10.90 -4.56 2.52
C PHE A 17 -10.08 -5.80 2.91
N THR A 18 -8.77 -5.68 3.00
CA THR A 18 -7.89 -6.75 3.53
C THR A 18 -6.68 -6.14 4.22
N TRP A 19 -6.36 -6.57 5.44
CA TRP A 19 -5.10 -6.19 6.08
C TRP A 19 -3.91 -6.83 5.37
N LEU A 20 -2.84 -6.06 5.15
CA LEU A 20 -1.62 -6.50 4.46
C LEU A 20 -0.39 -6.48 5.37
N ASN A 21 -0.34 -5.53 6.30
CA ASN A 21 0.59 -5.46 7.42
C ASN A 21 -0.07 -4.59 8.50
N VAL A 22 -0.39 -5.14 9.67
CA VAL A 22 -1.11 -4.42 10.74
C VAL A 22 -0.51 -4.63 12.13
N ASP A 23 0.29 -5.68 12.30
CA ASP A 23 0.87 -6.06 13.59
C ASP A 23 2.28 -5.47 13.81
N ASP A 24 2.74 -4.56 12.92
CA ASP A 24 4.04 -3.88 13.04
C ASP A 24 3.95 -2.65 13.96
N ALA A 25 3.64 -2.92 15.24
CA ALA A 25 3.47 -1.89 16.26
C ALA A 25 4.75 -1.09 16.52
N GLU A 26 5.92 -1.70 16.35
CA GLU A 26 7.23 -1.06 16.53
C GLU A 26 7.45 0.07 15.53
N ARG A 27 7.00 -0.10 14.28
CA ARG A 27 7.08 0.94 13.25
C ARG A 27 5.87 1.87 13.23
N SER A 28 4.80 1.54 13.97
CA SER A 28 3.53 2.29 13.97
C SER A 28 3.08 2.62 12.55
N ALA A 29 3.15 1.62 11.69
CA ALA A 29 2.79 1.70 10.29
C ALA A 29 1.83 0.56 9.92
N ILE A 30 0.90 0.85 9.02
CA ILE A 30 -0.11 -0.11 8.58
C ILE A 30 -0.21 -0.13 7.06
N ALA A 31 -0.53 -1.29 6.51
CA ALA A 31 -0.90 -1.49 5.11
C ALA A 31 -2.19 -2.28 4.97
N PHE A 32 -3.04 -1.86 4.04
CA PHE A 32 -4.28 -2.55 3.70
C PHE A 32 -4.59 -2.46 2.20
N LEU A 33 -5.37 -3.42 1.71
CA LEU A 33 -5.87 -3.51 0.35
C LEU A 33 -7.30 -3.01 0.30
N ARG A 34 -7.60 -2.21 -0.72
CA ARG A 34 -8.96 -1.87 -1.14
C ARG A 34 -9.25 -2.54 -2.48
N THR A 35 -10.43 -3.16 -2.61
CA THR A 35 -10.84 -3.89 -3.82
C THR A 35 -12.18 -3.36 -4.33
N ALA A 36 -12.26 -3.07 -5.63
CA ALA A 36 -13.50 -2.74 -6.32
C ALA A 36 -14.18 -4.00 -6.88
N ARG A 37 -15.49 -3.91 -7.17
CA ARG A 37 -16.26 -5.03 -7.78
C ARG A 37 -15.72 -5.45 -9.14
N ASN A 38 -15.10 -4.53 -9.87
CA ASN A 38 -14.46 -4.79 -11.15
C ASN A 38 -13.02 -5.34 -11.03
N GLY A 39 -12.59 -5.72 -9.83
CA GLY A 39 -11.27 -6.30 -9.58
C GLY A 39 -10.12 -5.30 -9.50
N ARG A 40 -10.35 -4.00 -9.72
CA ARG A 40 -9.32 -2.97 -9.49
C ARG A 40 -8.95 -2.93 -8.01
N ARG A 41 -7.65 -2.84 -7.73
CA ARG A 41 -7.10 -2.87 -6.38
C ARG A 41 -6.22 -1.67 -6.10
N LEU A 42 -6.27 -1.20 -4.86
CA LEU A 42 -5.43 -0.13 -4.33
C LEU A 42 -4.81 -0.61 -3.02
N VAL A 43 -3.49 -0.59 -2.93
CA VAL A 43 -2.78 -0.79 -1.67
C VAL A 43 -2.59 0.56 -1.01
N CYS A 44 -2.97 0.68 0.24
CA CYS A 44 -2.81 1.88 1.04
C CYS A 44 -1.82 1.58 2.16
N VAL A 45 -0.82 2.43 2.34
CA VAL A 45 0.16 2.30 3.42
C VAL A 45 0.29 3.62 4.15
N CYS A 46 0.31 3.58 5.48
CA CYS A 46 0.41 4.76 6.33
C CYS A 46 1.54 4.56 7.34
N ASN A 47 2.42 5.55 7.45
CA ASN A 47 3.43 5.65 8.50
C ASN A 47 3.01 6.76 9.48
N PHE A 48 2.87 6.43 10.76
CA PHE A 48 2.44 7.38 11.79
C PHE A 48 3.60 7.86 12.67
N THR A 49 4.85 7.66 12.24
CA THR A 49 6.06 8.11 12.94
C THR A 49 6.86 9.11 12.11
N PRO A 50 7.69 9.95 12.75
CA PRO A 50 8.62 10.83 12.05
C PRO A 50 9.90 10.09 11.58
N VAL A 51 9.82 8.76 11.37
CA VAL A 51 10.94 7.93 10.95
C VAL A 51 10.63 7.34 9.59
N ARG A 52 11.50 7.57 8.61
CA ARG A 52 11.43 6.93 7.30
C ARG A 52 11.83 5.45 7.39
N TYR A 53 11.14 4.61 6.62
CA TYR A 53 11.44 3.19 6.48
C TYR A 53 11.68 2.84 5.01
N ASP A 54 12.86 2.35 4.66
CA ASP A 54 13.21 2.00 3.27
C ASP A 54 12.82 0.57 2.86
N ASP A 55 12.43 -0.26 3.83
CA ASP A 55 12.25 -1.70 3.68
C ASP A 55 10.92 -2.20 4.22
N PHE A 56 9.91 -1.33 4.32
CA PHE A 56 8.61 -1.70 4.88
C PHE A 56 7.95 -2.79 4.04
N VAL A 57 7.61 -3.91 4.69
CA VAL A 57 7.05 -5.09 4.01
C VAL A 57 5.54 -4.99 3.92
N ILE A 58 5.01 -5.24 2.72
CA ILE A 58 3.59 -5.36 2.44
C ILE A 58 3.33 -6.81 2.03
N GLY A 59 2.51 -7.53 2.80
CA GLY A 59 1.98 -8.82 2.35
C GLY A 59 0.98 -8.64 1.21
N LEU A 60 0.95 -9.56 0.25
CA LEU A 60 0.10 -9.49 -0.93
C LEU A 60 -0.57 -10.86 -1.22
N PRO A 61 -1.86 -10.89 -1.60
CA PRO A 61 -2.58 -12.14 -1.80
C PRO A 61 -2.11 -12.93 -3.03
N ARG A 62 -1.42 -12.28 -3.97
CA ARG A 62 -0.93 -12.83 -5.23
C ARG A 62 0.30 -12.07 -5.70
N ARG A 63 1.02 -12.64 -6.69
CA ARG A 63 2.03 -11.88 -7.42
C ARG A 63 1.41 -10.72 -8.20
N GLY A 64 2.10 -9.58 -8.20
CA GLY A 64 1.72 -8.43 -8.99
C GLY A 64 2.78 -7.33 -8.97
N VAL A 65 2.36 -6.17 -9.46
CA VAL A 65 3.17 -4.95 -9.52
C VAL A 65 2.44 -3.85 -8.79
N LEU A 66 3.15 -3.18 -7.89
CA LEU A 66 2.75 -1.94 -7.26
C LEU A 66 3.30 -0.77 -8.05
N ARG A 67 2.47 0.25 -8.29
CA ARG A 67 2.89 1.55 -8.82
C ARG A 67 2.33 2.65 -7.96
N GLU A 68 3.19 3.53 -7.48
CA GLU A 68 2.80 4.67 -6.65
C GLU A 68 1.79 5.53 -7.42
N LEU A 69 0.69 5.86 -6.76
CA LEU A 69 -0.42 6.63 -7.32
C LEU A 69 -0.55 7.99 -6.63
N LEU A 70 -0.31 8.02 -5.32
CA LEU A 70 -0.41 9.20 -4.48
C LEU A 70 0.52 9.02 -3.29
N SER A 71 1.30 10.04 -2.97
CA SER A 71 2.03 10.16 -1.71
C SER A 71 1.68 11.48 -1.06
N SER A 72 1.29 11.47 0.22
CA SER A 72 1.09 12.71 0.97
C SER A 72 2.40 13.44 1.26
N ASP A 73 3.55 12.78 1.07
CA ASP A 73 4.89 13.37 1.18
C ASP A 73 5.35 14.05 -0.12
N SER A 74 4.52 14.07 -1.17
CA SER A 74 4.87 14.77 -2.41
C SER A 74 5.12 16.27 -2.15
N GLU A 75 6.12 16.85 -2.83
CA GLU A 75 6.48 18.26 -2.67
C GLU A 75 5.31 19.22 -2.93
N GLU A 76 4.38 18.84 -3.83
CA GLU A 76 3.16 19.62 -4.12
C GLU A 76 2.22 19.78 -2.90
N PHE A 77 2.34 18.87 -1.93
CA PHE A 77 1.61 18.93 -0.66
C PHE A 77 2.48 19.45 0.50
N GLY A 78 3.71 19.87 0.22
CA GLY A 78 4.67 20.37 1.21
C GLY A 78 5.47 19.28 1.93
N GLY A 79 5.48 18.05 1.42
CA GLY A 79 6.32 16.97 1.94
C GLY A 79 7.76 17.02 1.42
N SER A 80 8.54 15.99 1.77
CA SER A 80 9.97 15.90 1.48
C SER A 80 10.32 15.36 0.09
N GLY A 81 9.34 14.87 -0.67
CA GLY A 81 9.53 14.38 -2.03
C GLY A 81 10.14 12.98 -2.13
N VAL A 82 9.97 12.14 -1.09
CA VAL A 82 10.41 10.74 -1.15
C VAL A 82 9.47 9.93 -2.04
N HIS A 83 10.06 9.25 -3.03
CA HIS A 83 9.33 8.44 -4.00
C HIS A 83 9.85 7.01 -4.06
N ASN A 84 8.93 6.09 -4.33
CA ASN A 84 9.25 4.70 -4.62
C ASN A 84 9.73 4.51 -6.06
N ALA A 85 10.30 3.33 -6.35
CA ALA A 85 10.61 2.93 -7.71
C ALA A 85 9.32 2.94 -8.59
N PRO A 86 9.42 3.28 -9.90
CA PRO A 86 8.25 3.35 -10.80
C PRO A 86 7.42 2.07 -10.86
N GLU A 87 8.07 0.92 -10.69
CA GLU A 87 7.42 -0.38 -10.52
C GLU A 87 8.09 -1.16 -9.39
N ILE A 88 7.29 -1.64 -8.43
CA ILE A 88 7.75 -2.57 -7.40
C ILE A 88 7.09 -3.92 -7.67
N ARG A 89 7.90 -4.92 -8.00
CA ARG A 89 7.43 -6.29 -8.27
C ARG A 89 7.37 -7.05 -6.95
N SER A 90 6.25 -7.72 -6.71
CA SER A 90 6.15 -8.63 -5.57
C SER A 90 6.99 -9.90 -5.79
N GLU A 91 7.47 -10.45 -4.70
CA GLU A 91 8.19 -11.71 -4.63
C GLU A 91 7.29 -12.84 -4.10
N ASN A 92 7.66 -14.09 -4.38
CA ASN A 92 7.05 -15.28 -3.78
C ASN A 92 7.61 -15.54 -2.38
N VAL A 93 7.61 -14.51 -1.56
CA VAL A 93 8.07 -14.54 -0.16
C VAL A 93 6.85 -14.27 0.71
N PRO A 94 6.40 -15.25 1.51
CA PRO A 94 5.25 -15.07 2.39
C PRO A 94 5.48 -13.98 3.45
N PHE A 95 4.41 -13.29 3.82
CA PHE A 95 4.39 -12.37 4.95
C PHE A 95 3.06 -12.53 5.70
N GLY A 96 3.14 -12.89 6.99
CA GLY A 96 1.98 -13.30 7.76
C GLY A 96 1.25 -14.48 7.10
N THR A 97 -0.04 -14.31 6.82
CA THR A 97 -0.87 -15.30 6.13
C THR A 97 -0.90 -15.14 4.61
N LEU A 98 -0.21 -14.13 4.07
CA LEU A 98 -0.24 -13.80 2.65
C LEU A 98 0.96 -14.44 1.90
N PRO A 99 0.73 -15.02 0.70
CA PRO A 99 1.73 -15.84 0.02
C PRO A 99 2.84 -15.06 -0.70
N CYS A 100 2.63 -13.76 -0.93
CA CYS A 100 3.58 -12.90 -1.62
C CYS A 100 3.86 -11.66 -0.77
N SER A 101 4.94 -10.96 -1.07
CA SER A 101 5.23 -9.68 -0.43
C SER A 101 5.99 -8.74 -1.36
N ALA A 102 6.01 -7.46 -1.01
CA ALA A 102 6.85 -6.45 -1.62
C ALA A 102 7.43 -5.54 -0.53
N ARG A 103 8.58 -4.93 -0.81
CA ARG A 103 9.16 -3.89 0.04
C ARG A 103 8.95 -2.53 -0.60
N VAL A 104 8.59 -1.54 0.21
CA VAL A 104 8.41 -0.16 -0.20
C VAL A 104 9.15 0.78 0.73
N THR A 105 9.47 1.96 0.22
CA THR A 105 9.89 3.09 1.05
C THR A 105 8.65 3.83 1.56
N LEU A 106 8.59 4.04 2.88
CA LEU A 106 7.61 4.87 3.55
C LEU A 106 8.27 6.14 4.09
N PRO A 107 7.86 7.33 3.61
CA PRO A 107 8.30 8.60 4.18
C PRO A 107 7.80 8.79 5.62
N GLU A 108 8.38 9.76 6.34
CA GLU A 108 7.93 10.19 7.65
C GLU A 108 6.48 10.70 7.61
N LEU A 109 5.65 10.31 8.58
CA LEU A 109 4.28 10.84 8.77
C LEU A 109 3.42 10.89 7.49
N ALA A 110 3.57 9.89 6.61
CA ALA A 110 2.97 9.91 5.28
C ALA A 110 2.01 8.75 5.03
N ALA A 111 1.06 8.99 4.12
CA ALA A 111 0.25 7.97 3.47
C ALA A 111 0.65 7.83 2.00
N VAL A 112 0.98 6.61 1.58
CA VAL A 112 1.39 6.28 0.21
C VAL A 112 0.47 5.21 -0.36
N TYR A 113 -0.16 5.49 -1.48
CA TYR A 113 -1.11 4.61 -2.14
C TYR A 113 -0.55 4.09 -3.46
N PHE A 114 -0.74 2.80 -3.71
CA PHE A 114 -0.24 2.12 -4.90
C PHE A 114 -1.39 1.45 -5.65
N THR A 115 -1.41 1.58 -6.97
CA THR A 115 -2.20 0.65 -7.79
C THR A 115 -1.56 -0.73 -7.72
N PHE A 116 -2.40 -1.78 -7.61
CA PHE A 116 -1.92 -3.16 -7.57
C PHE A 116 -2.49 -3.96 -8.73
N THR A 117 -1.63 -4.37 -9.65
CA THR A 117 -2.01 -5.17 -10.83
C THR A 117 -1.41 -6.56 -10.74
N THR A 118 -2.25 -7.59 -10.71
CA THR A 118 -1.79 -8.97 -10.79
C THR A 118 -1.47 -9.33 -12.23
N ARG A 119 -0.38 -10.10 -12.44
CA ARG A 119 -0.16 -10.78 -13.71
C ARG A 119 -0.98 -12.05 -13.79
#